data_AF-A0A938GP72-F1
#
_entry.id   AF-A0A938GP72-F1
#
_cell.length_a   1.000
_cell.length_b   1.000
_cell.length_c   1.000
_cell.angle_alpha   90.00
_cell.angle_beta   90.00
_cell.angle_gamma   90.00
#
_symmetry.space_group_name_H-M   'P 1'
#
loop_
_entity.id
_entity.type
_entity.pdbx_description
1 polymer ?
#
loop_
_entity_poly.entity_id
_entity_poly.type
_entity_poly.pdbx_seq_one_letter_code
_entity_poly.pdbx_strand_id
1 'polypeptide(L)'
;MKTTKHKAVYLVLTVTLLLWMSSALHKFHQKGIRNRRVEDVQVLTRVYLDEDKKFQTMEQLLVRVRELGFKLHSPIAVNPRLSCYDLVGSDPHKQGLIITENNNVLDTTIRVKSLADGTVLAETILK
;
A
#
# COMPACT_ATOMS: atom_id res chain seq x y z
N MET A 1 -13.84 -6.75 54.98
CA MET A 1 -14.23 -6.34 53.59
C MET A 1 -13.22 -5.32 53.03
N LYS A 2 -12.16 -5.75 52.33
CA LYS A 2 -11.16 -4.86 51.69
C LYS A 2 -10.72 -5.32 50.29
N THR A 3 -11.36 -6.32 49.70
CA THR A 3 -10.90 -6.97 48.46
C THR A 3 -11.52 -6.40 47.17
N THR A 4 -12.60 -5.62 47.26
CA THR A 4 -13.31 -5.06 46.09
C THR A 4 -12.57 -3.92 45.42
N LYS A 5 -11.86 -3.07 46.17
CA LYS A 5 -11.09 -1.95 45.61
C LYS A 5 -9.92 -2.42 44.75
N HIS A 6 -9.20 -3.46 45.20
CA HIS A 6 -8.08 -4.02 44.43
C HIS A 6 -8.56 -4.65 43.12
N LYS A 7 -9.68 -5.37 43.12
CA LYS A 7 -10.26 -5.96 41.90
C LYS A 7 -10.61 -4.92 40.83
N ALA A 8 -11.15 -3.77 41.24
CA ALA A 8 -11.46 -2.68 40.32
C ALA A 8 -10.19 -2.07 39.70
N VAL A 9 -9.13 -1.89 40.49
CA VAL A 9 -7.84 -1.37 40.00
C VAL A 9 -7.19 -2.33 39.00
N TYR A 10 -7.20 -3.64 39.27
CA TYR A 10 -6.69 -4.64 38.33
C TYR A 10 -7.52 -4.69 37.04
N LEU A 11 -8.84 -4.52 37.12
CA LEU A 11 -9.72 -4.49 35.95
C LEU A 11 -9.46 -3.27 35.07
N VAL A 12 -9.24 -2.09 35.66
CA VAL A 12 -8.88 -0.89 34.89
C VAL A 12 -7.51 -1.08 34.22
N LEU A 13 -6.51 -1.58 34.94
CA LEU A 13 -5.17 -1.83 34.40
C LEU A 13 -5.18 -2.84 33.24
N THR A 14 -5.92 -3.94 33.36
CA THR A 14 -6.00 -4.94 32.28
C THR A 14 -6.72 -4.40 31.05
N VAL A 15 -7.80 -3.64 31.22
CA VAL A 15 -8.51 -3.00 30.11
C VAL A 15 -7.62 -1.97 29.41
N THR A 16 -6.91 -1.12 30.15
CA THR A 16 -5.97 -0.14 29.56
C THR A 16 -4.83 -0.83 28.80
N LEU A 17 -4.27 -1.91 29.35
CA LEU A 17 -3.22 -2.70 28.68
C LEU A 17 -3.72 -3.34 27.38
N LEU A 18 -4.94 -3.90 27.39
CA LEU A 18 -5.57 -4.47 26.20
C LEU A 18 -5.81 -3.43 25.11
N LEU A 19 -6.28 -2.23 25.47
CA LEU A 19 -6.46 -1.12 24.53
C LEU A 19 -5.12 -0.68 23.93
N TRP A 20 -4.06 -0.60 24.74
CA TRP A 20 -2.72 -0.27 24.27
C TRP A 20 -2.18 -1.31 23.29
N MET A 21 -2.30 -2.60 23.62
CA MET A 21 -1.87 -3.67 22.72
C MET A 21 -2.66 -3.68 21.41
N SER A 22 -3.98 -3.49 21.47
CA SER A 22 -4.84 -3.41 20.28
C SER A 22 -4.42 -2.27 19.35
N SER A 23 -4.16 -1.07 19.91
CA SER A 23 -3.69 0.07 19.13
C SER A 23 -2.32 -0.17 18.50
N ALA A 24 -1.38 -0.77 19.25
CA ALA A 24 -0.05 -1.11 18.74
C ALA A 24 -0.12 -2.14 17.61
N LEU A 25 -0.96 -3.17 17.76
CA LEU A 25 -1.16 -4.21 16.75
C LEU A 25 -1.78 -3.61 15.47
N HIS A 26 -2.74 -2.71 15.62
CA HIS A 26 -3.36 -2.02 14.49
C HIS A 26 -2.33 -1.19 13.70
N LYS A 27 -1.49 -0.40 14.39
CA LYS A 27 -0.40 0.38 13.77
C LYS A 27 0.62 -0.51 13.07
N PHE A 28 0.98 -1.65 13.68
CA PHE A 28 1.92 -2.59 13.08
C PHE A 28 1.35 -3.21 11.80
N HIS A 29 0.08 -3.61 11.82
CA HIS A 29 -0.60 -4.17 10.65
C HIS A 29 -0.69 -3.16 9.50
N GLN A 30 -1.08 -1.91 9.79
CA GLN A 30 -1.13 -0.83 8.78
C GLN A 30 0.25 -0.55 8.17
N LYS A 31 1.31 -0.54 8.98
CA LYS A 31 2.69 -0.37 8.49
C LYS A 31 3.09 -1.51 7.53
N GLY A 32 2.73 -2.75 7.86
CA GLY A 32 2.97 -3.91 7.00
C GLY A 32 2.27 -3.80 5.65
N ILE A 33 1.00 -3.38 5.63
CA ILE A 33 0.23 -3.16 4.40
C ILE A 33 0.88 -2.07 3.55
N ARG A 34 1.22 -0.92 4.15
CA ARG A 34 1.87 0.18 3.44
C ARG A 34 3.19 -0.26 2.79
N ASN A 35 4.04 -0.95 3.54
CA ASN A 35 5.35 -1.38 3.03
C ASN A 35 5.20 -2.32 1.82
N ARG A 36 4.27 -3.28 1.87
CA ARG A 36 4.01 -4.20 0.74
C ARG A 36 3.52 -3.46 -0.51
N ARG A 37 2.67 -2.45 -0.34
CA ARG A 37 2.18 -1.63 -1.46
C ARG A 37 3.29 -0.80 -2.09
N VAL A 38 4.17 -0.23 -1.25
CA VAL A 38 5.36 0.48 -1.73
C VAL A 38 6.28 -0.48 -2.49
N GLU A 39 6.52 -1.67 -1.96
CA GLU A 39 7.34 -2.70 -2.61
C GLU A 39 6.75 -3.13 -3.97
N ASP A 40 5.43 -3.36 -4.05
CA ASP A 40 4.76 -3.70 -5.30
C ASP A 40 4.96 -2.59 -6.36
N VAL A 41 4.77 -1.32 -5.99
CA VAL A 41 4.98 -0.19 -6.90
C VAL A 41 6.47 -0.02 -7.25
N GLN A 42 7.39 -0.27 -6.32
CA GLN A 42 8.83 -0.27 -6.60
C GLN A 42 9.23 -1.33 -7.62
N VAL A 43 8.71 -2.54 -7.50
CA VAL A 43 8.94 -3.62 -8.47
C VAL A 43 8.40 -3.23 -9.84
N LEU A 44 7.16 -2.74 -9.90
CA LEU A 44 6.55 -2.29 -11.15
C LEU A 44 7.37 -1.18 -11.81
N THR A 45 7.83 -0.22 -11.01
CA THR A 45 8.66 0.90 -11.47
C THR A 45 10.00 0.43 -12.02
N ARG A 46 10.68 -0.46 -11.27
CA ARG A 46 11.97 -1.01 -11.69
C ARG A 46 11.84 -1.69 -13.05
N VAL A 47 10.87 -2.60 -13.20
CA VAL A 47 10.65 -3.30 -14.47
C VAL A 47 10.30 -2.34 -15.61
N TYR A 48 9.53 -1.28 -15.34
CA TYR A 48 9.23 -0.26 -16.35
C TYR A 48 10.47 0.57 -16.78
N LEU A 49 11.36 0.87 -15.83
CA LEU A 49 12.55 1.67 -16.09
C LEU A 49 13.65 0.86 -16.79
N ASP A 50 13.82 -0.41 -16.41
CA ASP A 50 14.86 -1.31 -16.93
C ASP A 50 14.61 -1.77 -18.37
N GLU A 51 13.38 -1.65 -18.88
CA GLU A 51 13.03 -2.08 -20.23
C GLU A 51 13.22 -0.95 -21.26
N ASP A 52 13.94 -1.28 -22.34
CA ASP A 52 14.26 -0.37 -23.45
C ASP A 52 12.99 0.08 -24.20
N LYS A 53 12.01 -0.82 -24.32
CA LYS A 53 10.70 -0.51 -24.89
C LYS A 53 9.73 -0.21 -23.77
N LYS A 54 9.31 1.05 -23.67
CA LYS A 54 8.29 1.44 -22.69
C LYS A 54 6.97 0.70 -22.95
N PHE A 55 6.42 0.14 -21.89
CA PHE A 55 5.10 -0.48 -21.90
C PHE A 55 4.03 0.55 -22.23
N GLN A 56 3.05 0.15 -23.06
CA GLN A 56 1.94 1.04 -23.44
C GLN A 56 0.74 0.90 -22.50
N THR A 57 0.58 -0.27 -21.86
CA THR A 57 -0.51 -0.54 -20.93
C THR A 57 0.00 -1.17 -19.64
N MET A 58 -0.79 -1.06 -18.57
CA MET A 58 -0.42 -1.65 -17.28
C MET A 58 -0.43 -3.19 -17.34
N GLU A 59 -1.29 -3.79 -18.16
CA GLU A 59 -1.39 -5.23 -18.34
C GLU A 59 -0.08 -5.80 -18.92
N GLN A 60 0.53 -5.12 -19.88
CA GLN A 60 1.82 -5.55 -20.45
C GLN A 60 2.92 -5.55 -19.40
N LEU A 61 2.96 -4.51 -18.55
CA LEU A 61 3.92 -4.42 -17.46
C LEU A 61 3.68 -5.52 -16.41
N LEU A 62 2.42 -5.79 -16.04
CA LEU A 62 2.07 -6.85 -15.08
C LEU A 62 2.43 -8.25 -15.60
N VAL A 63 2.23 -8.50 -16.89
CA VAL A 63 2.66 -9.76 -17.54
C VAL A 63 4.18 -9.88 -17.45
N ARG A 64 4.92 -8.82 -17.77
CA ARG A 64 6.38 -8.84 -17.70
C ARG A 64 6.91 -9.07 -16.29
N VAL A 65 6.35 -8.39 -15.30
CA VAL A 65 6.70 -8.58 -13.88
C VAL A 65 6.52 -10.05 -13.48
N ARG A 66 5.45 -10.70 -13.95
CA ARG A 66 5.20 -12.12 -13.72
C ARG A 66 6.21 -13.02 -14.44
N GLU A 67 6.56 -12.72 -15.69
CA GLU A 67 7.58 -13.46 -16.44
C GLU A 67 8.95 -13.42 -15.78
N LEU A 68 9.30 -12.27 -15.17
CA LEU A 68 10.53 -12.09 -14.40
C LEU A 68 10.49 -12.79 -13.03
N GLY A 69 9.38 -13.43 -12.67
CA GLY A 69 9.21 -14.16 -11.41
C GLY A 69 8.92 -13.30 -10.19
N PHE A 70 8.66 -11.99 -10.37
CA PHE A 70 8.26 -11.14 -9.26
C PHE A 70 6.81 -11.41 -8.88
N LYS A 71 6.57 -11.55 -7.57
CA LYS A 71 5.23 -11.76 -7.01
C LYS A 71 4.76 -10.48 -6.34
N LEU A 72 3.76 -9.83 -6.92
CA LEU A 72 3.09 -8.69 -6.29
C LEU A 72 2.21 -9.19 -5.14
N HIS A 73 2.21 -8.44 -4.04
CA HIS A 73 1.49 -8.79 -2.82
C HIS A 73 0.00 -8.51 -2.93
N SER A 74 -0.41 -7.44 -3.62
CA SER A 74 -1.83 -7.11 -3.78
C SER A 74 -2.08 -6.03 -4.83
N PRO A 75 -2.65 -6.41 -5.98
CA PRO A 75 -3.66 -5.60 -6.62
C PRO A 75 -5.02 -6.24 -6.36
N ILE A 76 -5.64 -5.97 -5.20
CA ILE A 76 -7.07 -6.26 -5.02
C ILE A 76 -7.84 -4.99 -5.34
N ALA A 77 -8.49 -5.00 -6.51
CA ALA A 77 -9.22 -3.84 -7.00
C ALA A 77 -10.54 -3.69 -6.24
N VAL A 78 -10.91 -2.47 -5.86
CA VAL A 78 -12.23 -2.16 -5.27
C VAL A 78 -13.33 -2.54 -6.23
N ASN A 79 -13.10 -2.29 -7.52
CA ASN A 79 -13.94 -2.76 -8.60
C ASN A 79 -13.13 -3.78 -9.42
N PRO A 80 -13.56 -5.05 -9.54
CA PRO A 80 -12.85 -6.07 -10.32
C PRO A 80 -12.78 -5.76 -11.83
N ARG A 81 -13.53 -4.75 -12.30
CA ARG A 81 -13.46 -4.25 -13.67
C ARG A 81 -12.42 -3.13 -13.88
N LEU A 82 -11.81 -2.62 -12.81
CA LEU A 82 -10.82 -1.56 -12.87
C LEU A 82 -9.45 -2.10 -12.45
N SER A 83 -8.39 -1.60 -13.07
CA SER A 83 -7.03 -1.90 -12.63
C SER A 83 -6.75 -1.26 -11.27
N CYS A 84 -5.98 -1.95 -10.42
CA CYS A 84 -5.47 -1.38 -9.17
C CYS A 84 -4.46 -0.28 -9.41
N TYR A 85 -3.69 -0.46 -10.47
CA TYR A 85 -2.59 0.41 -10.85
C TYR A 85 -2.84 0.97 -12.23
N ASP A 86 -2.54 2.24 -12.42
CA ASP A 86 -2.64 2.90 -13.70
C ASP A 86 -1.24 3.34 -14.14
N LEU A 87 -0.94 3.12 -15.41
CA LEU A 87 0.25 3.62 -16.06
C LEU A 87 -0.03 5.03 -16.57
N VAL A 88 0.74 6.00 -16.08
CA VAL A 88 0.52 7.43 -16.29
C VAL A 88 1.62 8.09 -17.11
N GLY A 89 2.70 7.36 -17.43
CA GLY A 89 3.91 7.87 -18.09
C GLY A 89 3.71 8.58 -19.45
N SER A 90 2.49 8.65 -19.96
CA SER A 90 2.10 9.35 -21.19
C SER A 90 1.27 10.62 -20.95
N ASP A 91 0.92 10.95 -19.70
CA ASP A 91 0.05 12.08 -19.37
C ASP A 91 0.88 13.38 -19.25
N PRO A 92 0.74 14.32 -20.21
CA PRO A 92 1.52 15.57 -20.20
C PRO A 92 1.19 16.47 -19.00
N HIS A 93 0.07 16.24 -18.31
CA HIS A 93 -0.33 17.00 -17.12
C HIS A 93 0.28 16.44 -15.82
N LYS A 94 0.87 15.24 -15.85
CA LYS A 94 1.44 14.57 -14.68
C LYS A 94 2.93 14.34 -14.91
N GLN A 95 3.65 15.43 -15.12
CA GLN A 95 5.07 15.43 -15.42
C GLN A 95 5.85 14.61 -14.40
N GLY A 96 6.51 13.57 -14.90
CA GLY A 96 7.35 12.68 -14.10
C GLY A 96 6.62 11.60 -13.33
N LEU A 97 5.29 11.43 -13.44
CA LEU A 97 4.59 10.29 -12.81
C LEU A 97 4.49 9.11 -13.80
N ILE A 98 4.97 7.93 -13.39
CA ILE A 98 4.91 6.72 -14.22
C ILE A 98 3.77 5.82 -13.79
N ILE A 99 3.64 5.53 -12.49
CA ILE A 99 2.68 4.54 -11.98
C ILE A 99 1.91 5.16 -10.83
N THR A 100 0.60 4.96 -10.79
CA THR A 100 -0.23 5.35 -9.64
C THR A 100 -1.14 4.20 -9.24
N GLU A 101 -1.31 4.02 -7.95
CA GLU A 101 -2.27 3.07 -7.39
C GLU A 101 -3.57 3.79 -7.03
N ASN A 102 -4.69 3.43 -7.67
CA ASN A 102 -5.95 4.16 -7.53
C ASN A 102 -7.07 3.37 -6.87
N ASN A 103 -7.10 2.05 -7.02
CA ASN A 103 -8.28 1.24 -6.69
C ASN A 103 -8.01 0.12 -5.67
N ASN A 104 -7.20 0.33 -4.62
CA ASN A 104 -6.90 -0.75 -3.66
C ASN A 104 -7.96 -0.88 -2.54
N VAL A 105 -8.40 -2.12 -2.27
CA VAL A 105 -9.39 -2.45 -1.21
C VAL A 105 -8.81 -2.42 0.20
N LEU A 106 -7.53 -2.78 0.35
CA LEU A 106 -6.93 -3.01 1.67
C LEU A 106 -6.80 -1.72 2.48
N ASP A 107 -6.55 -0.61 1.80
CA ASP A 107 -6.42 0.69 2.45
C ASP A 107 -6.65 1.83 1.45
N THR A 108 -7.79 2.53 1.60
CA THR A 108 -8.16 3.69 0.78
C THR A 108 -7.63 5.02 1.32
N THR A 109 -6.93 5.00 2.45
CA THR A 109 -6.38 6.22 3.08
C THR A 109 -4.99 6.58 2.54
N ILE A 110 -4.34 5.67 1.82
CA ILE A 110 -3.01 5.86 1.26
C ILE A 110 -3.06 5.63 -0.24
N ARG A 111 -2.40 6.51 -1.00
CA ARG A 111 -2.11 6.35 -2.43
C ARG A 111 -0.61 6.15 -2.61
N VAL A 112 -0.20 5.10 -3.31
CA VAL A 112 1.20 4.88 -3.68
C VAL A 112 1.39 5.26 -5.14
N LYS A 113 2.45 6.02 -5.43
CA LYS A 113 2.75 6.50 -6.77
C LYS A 113 4.25 6.47 -7.02
N SER A 114 4.63 6.39 -8.29
CA SER A 114 6.02 6.29 -8.72
C SER A 114 6.37 7.34 -9.75
N LEU A 115 7.57 7.88 -9.60
CA LEU A 115 8.12 8.94 -10.43
C LEU A 115 9.14 8.41 -11.45
N ALA A 116 9.47 9.24 -12.44
CA ALA A 116 10.35 8.93 -13.55
C ALA A 116 11.82 8.79 -13.17
N ASP A 117 12.19 9.31 -12.01
CA ASP A 117 13.50 9.10 -11.36
C ASP A 117 13.57 7.78 -10.58
N GLY A 118 12.49 7.00 -10.54
CA GLY A 118 12.38 5.76 -9.75
C GLY A 118 11.92 5.97 -8.30
N THR A 119 11.66 7.20 -7.88
CA THR A 119 11.18 7.50 -6.53
C THR A 119 9.75 7.00 -6.34
N VAL A 120 9.52 6.24 -5.27
CA VAL A 120 8.18 5.77 -4.88
C VAL A 120 7.69 6.50 -3.64
N LEU A 121 6.54 7.15 -3.77
CA LEU A 121 5.92 7.96 -2.74
C LEU A 121 4.62 7.31 -2.26
N ALA A 122 4.40 7.31 -0.95
CA ALA A 122 3.14 6.91 -0.34
C ALA A 122 2.52 8.14 0.33
N GLU A 123 1.40 8.61 -0.22
CA GLU A 123 0.71 9.83 0.20
C GLU A 123 -0.58 9.48 0.95
N THR A 124 -0.83 10.18 2.06
CA THR A 124 -2.10 10.06 2.77
C THR A 124 -3.18 10.87 2.04
N ILE A 125 -4.27 10.21 1.66
CA ILE A 125 -5.46 10.85 1.09
C ILE A 125 -6.26 11.44 2.26
N LEU A 126 -6.12 12.73 2.48
CA LEU A 126 -7.03 13.47 3.36
C LEU A 126 -8.37 13.61 2.63
N LYS A 127 -9.42 12.97 3.17
CA LYS A 127 -10.81 13.18 2.71
C LYS A 127 -11.40 14.42 3.36
#